data_AF-A0A564YA22-F1
#
_entry.id   AF-A0A564YA22-F1
#
_cell.length_a   1.000
_cell.length_b   1.000
_cell.length_c   1.000
_cell.angle_alpha   90.00
_cell.angle_beta   90.00
_cell.angle_gamma   90.00
#
_symmetry.space_group_name_H-M   'P 1'
#
loop_
_entity.id
_entity.type
_entity.pdbx_description
1 polymer ?
#
loop_
_entity_poly.entity_id
_entity_poly.type
_entity_poly.pdbx_seq_one_letter_code
_entity_poly.pdbx_strand_id
1 'polypeptide(L)'
;MVLSASFPLFGKYLSGNDVVHVQLSRFPHEVVNAAVEYAYGGIENISPDAALRLYLLADNLQNKALVDGCTKFLCAKIEETNVSEVWSAANATNNEVLIGACAPLVTMNWEIFRASRFFHVTTEIKGMMSLLDCPRMAQESVTSKVKALLEWRNASRDDEVRTARTTAFKDMVSLLGIQNPSDLITDL
;
A
#
# COMPACT_ATOMS: atom_id res chain seq x y z
N MET A 1 -3.78 -24.91 -19.69
CA MET A 1 -4.84 -23.89 -19.53
C MET A 1 -4.19 -22.53 -19.29
N VAL A 2 -4.47 -21.56 -20.16
CA VAL A 2 -3.77 -20.26 -20.23
C VAL A 2 -3.91 -19.43 -18.95
N LEU A 3 -5.10 -19.44 -18.34
CA LEU A 3 -5.37 -18.69 -17.11
C LEU A 3 -4.57 -19.21 -15.91
N SER A 4 -4.42 -20.52 -15.72
CA SER A 4 -3.59 -21.08 -14.64
C SER A 4 -2.10 -20.86 -14.84
N ALA A 5 -1.66 -20.77 -16.10
CA ALA A 5 -0.27 -20.45 -16.42
C ALA A 5 0.06 -18.98 -16.09
N SER A 6 -0.91 -18.09 -16.27
CA SER A 6 -0.76 -16.65 -16.02
C SER A 6 -1.03 -16.27 -14.56
N PHE A 7 -2.01 -16.92 -13.92
CA PHE A 7 -2.46 -16.65 -12.56
C PHE A 7 -2.38 -17.94 -11.72
N PRO A 8 -1.30 -18.10 -10.92
CA PRO A 8 -1.05 -19.33 -10.18
C PRO A 8 -2.19 -19.77 -9.26
N LEU A 9 -2.96 -18.84 -8.71
CA LEU A 9 -4.08 -19.18 -7.82
C LEU A 9 -5.15 -20.03 -8.54
N PHE A 10 -5.40 -19.81 -9.82
CA PHE A 10 -6.34 -20.64 -10.60
C PHE A 10 -5.85 -22.08 -10.76
N GLY A 11 -4.54 -22.33 -10.75
CA GLY A 11 -3.99 -23.68 -10.75
C GLY A 11 -4.49 -24.52 -9.56
N LYS A 12 -4.66 -23.90 -8.39
CA LYS A 12 -5.18 -24.57 -7.18
C LYS A 12 -6.67 -24.89 -7.28
N TYR A 13 -7.45 -24.03 -7.92
CA TYR A 13 -8.90 -24.26 -8.06
C TYR A 13 -9.22 -25.36 -9.08
N LEU A 14 -8.39 -25.47 -10.11
CA LEU A 14 -8.65 -26.33 -11.27
C LEU A 14 -8.01 -27.72 -11.12
N SER A 15 -7.26 -27.98 -10.05
CA SER A 15 -6.75 -29.32 -9.76
C SER A 15 -7.89 -30.24 -9.33
N GLY A 16 -8.33 -31.14 -10.22
CA GLY A 16 -9.28 -32.20 -9.92
C GLY A 16 -10.76 -31.88 -10.14
N ASN A 17 -11.08 -30.78 -10.81
CA ASN A 17 -12.46 -30.39 -11.15
C ASN A 17 -12.63 -30.20 -12.66
N ASP A 18 -13.74 -30.72 -13.22
CA ASP A 18 -14.05 -30.58 -14.65
C ASP A 18 -14.54 -29.16 -15.02
N VAL A 19 -15.29 -28.53 -14.12
CA VAL A 19 -15.79 -27.15 -14.25
C VAL A 19 -15.70 -26.44 -12.91
N VAL A 20 -15.15 -25.22 -12.91
CA VAL A 20 -15.05 -24.38 -11.71
C VAL A 20 -15.56 -22.98 -12.03
N HIS A 21 -16.46 -22.47 -11.20
CA HIS A 21 -16.89 -21.08 -11.24
C HIS A 21 -16.17 -20.29 -10.16
N VAL A 22 -15.43 -19.25 -10.57
CA VAL A 22 -14.75 -18.33 -9.64
C VAL A 22 -15.42 -16.97 -9.70
N GLN A 23 -15.87 -16.49 -8.54
CA GLN A 23 -16.48 -15.17 -8.41
C GLN A 23 -15.47 -14.16 -7.87
N LEU A 24 -15.15 -13.14 -8.67
CA LEU A 24 -14.25 -12.04 -8.30
C LEU A 24 -15.06 -10.76 -7.99
N SER A 25 -15.99 -10.85 -7.05
CA SER A 25 -16.99 -9.79 -6.76
C SER A 25 -16.42 -8.43 -6.34
N ARG A 26 -15.16 -8.40 -5.89
CA ARG A 26 -14.46 -7.16 -5.48
C ARG A 26 -13.90 -6.36 -6.66
N PHE A 27 -13.92 -6.92 -7.87
CA PHE A 27 -13.33 -6.32 -9.06
C PHE A 27 -14.41 -6.03 -10.11
N PRO A 28 -14.40 -4.82 -10.71
CA PRO A 28 -15.32 -4.52 -11.79
C PRO A 28 -15.01 -5.37 -13.02
N HIS A 29 -16.01 -5.57 -13.87
CA HIS A 29 -15.90 -6.40 -15.07
C HIS A 29 -14.74 -5.97 -15.98
N GLU A 30 -14.52 -4.66 -16.13
CA GLU A 30 -13.40 -4.10 -16.92
C GLU A 30 -12.03 -4.62 -16.45
N VAL A 31 -11.79 -4.65 -15.13
CA VAL A 31 -10.52 -5.10 -14.55
C VAL A 31 -10.34 -6.61 -14.73
N VAL A 32 -11.44 -7.37 -14.59
CA VAL A 32 -11.41 -8.81 -14.86
C VAL A 32 -11.14 -9.08 -16.34
N ASN A 33 -11.75 -8.31 -17.24
CA ASN A 33 -11.52 -8.43 -18.68
C ASN A 33 -10.06 -8.10 -19.05
N ALA A 34 -9.50 -7.02 -18.51
CA ALA A 34 -8.10 -6.67 -18.71
C ALA A 34 -7.12 -7.77 -18.23
N ALA A 35 -7.44 -8.44 -17.11
CA ALA A 35 -6.66 -9.58 -16.63
C ALA A 35 -6.74 -10.80 -17.58
N VAL A 36 -7.89 -11.01 -18.23
CA VAL A 36 -8.05 -12.04 -19.27
C VAL A 36 -7.24 -11.65 -20.51
N GLU A 37 -7.37 -10.42 -21.01
CA GLU A 37 -6.60 -9.92 -22.15
C GLU A 37 -5.08 -10.05 -21.93
N TYR A 38 -4.60 -9.69 -20.73
CA TYR A 38 -3.22 -9.93 -20.33
C TYR A 38 -2.79 -11.38 -20.52
N ALA A 39 -3.62 -12.34 -20.11
CA ALA A 39 -3.28 -13.76 -20.20
C ALA A 39 -3.19 -14.26 -21.65
N TYR A 40 -3.89 -13.63 -22.59
CA TYR A 40 -4.00 -14.09 -23.99
C TYR A 40 -3.21 -13.26 -25.01
N GLY A 41 -2.70 -12.08 -24.65
CA GLY A 41 -1.96 -11.25 -25.62
C GLY A 41 -1.41 -9.93 -25.11
N GLY A 42 -1.72 -9.53 -23.88
CA GLY A 42 -1.26 -8.27 -23.28
C GLY A 42 -2.36 -7.22 -23.19
N ILE A 43 -2.05 -6.08 -22.57
CA ILE A 43 -2.97 -4.96 -22.36
C ILE A 43 -2.42 -3.76 -23.12
N GLU A 44 -3.19 -3.22 -24.06
CA GLU A 44 -2.71 -2.13 -24.93
C GLU A 44 -2.93 -0.74 -24.31
N ASN A 45 -4.04 -0.51 -23.60
CA ASN A 45 -4.35 0.77 -22.98
C ASN A 45 -5.19 0.58 -21.70
N ILE A 46 -4.68 1.03 -20.56
CA ILE A 46 -5.38 0.99 -19.29
C ILE A 46 -5.23 2.33 -18.56
N SER A 47 -6.32 2.80 -17.93
CA SER A 47 -6.29 4.01 -17.10
C SER A 47 -5.52 3.78 -15.79
N PRO A 48 -5.00 4.81 -15.12
CA PRO A 48 -4.35 4.64 -13.80
C PRO A 48 -5.24 3.97 -12.74
N ASP A 49 -6.54 4.30 -12.69
CA ASP A 49 -7.48 3.65 -11.76
C ASP A 49 -7.67 2.16 -12.09
N ALA A 50 -7.88 1.83 -13.36
CA ALA A 50 -8.00 0.44 -13.80
C ALA A 50 -6.69 -0.32 -13.57
N ALA A 51 -5.52 0.32 -13.76
CA ALA A 51 -4.21 -0.26 -13.47
C ALA A 51 -4.01 -0.53 -11.98
N LEU A 52 -4.48 0.36 -11.09
CA LEU A 52 -4.42 0.16 -9.64
C LEU A 52 -5.31 -1.01 -9.19
N ARG A 53 -6.50 -1.13 -9.77
CA ARG A 53 -7.39 -2.28 -9.50
C ARG A 53 -6.84 -3.57 -10.07
N LEU A 54 -6.23 -3.52 -11.25
CA LEU A 54 -5.58 -4.67 -11.87
C LEU A 54 -4.35 -5.11 -11.07
N TYR A 55 -3.58 -4.16 -10.53
CA TYR A 55 -2.51 -4.42 -9.59
C TYR A 55 -3.00 -5.23 -8.37
N LEU A 56 -4.07 -4.77 -7.71
CA LEU A 56 -4.66 -5.48 -6.56
C LEU A 56 -5.23 -6.85 -6.95
N LEU A 57 -5.80 -6.98 -8.14
CA LEU A 57 -6.26 -8.27 -8.67
C LEU A 57 -5.09 -9.22 -8.90
N ALA A 58 -4.01 -8.74 -9.52
CA ALA A 58 -2.82 -9.51 -9.80
C ALA A 58 -2.13 -10.00 -8.51
N ASP A 59 -2.05 -9.14 -7.50
CA ASP A 59 -1.54 -9.51 -6.17
C ASP A 59 -2.40 -10.63 -5.54
N ASN A 60 -3.72 -10.44 -5.50
CA ASN A 60 -4.65 -11.45 -4.97
C ASN A 60 -4.55 -12.80 -5.72
N LEU A 61 -4.35 -12.76 -7.04
CA LEU A 61 -4.23 -13.95 -7.89
C LEU A 61 -2.80 -14.49 -8.00
N GLN A 62 -1.85 -13.91 -7.27
CA GLN A 62 -0.45 -14.32 -7.20
C GLN A 62 0.31 -14.23 -8.53
N ASN A 63 -0.07 -13.29 -9.40
CA ASN A 63 0.61 -13.04 -10.67
C ASN A 63 1.67 -11.95 -10.51
N LYS A 64 2.89 -12.38 -10.18
CA LYS A 64 4.02 -11.48 -9.93
C LYS A 64 4.40 -10.62 -11.14
N ALA A 65 4.41 -11.17 -12.35
CA ALA A 65 4.81 -10.42 -13.54
C ALA A 65 3.86 -9.25 -13.82
N LEU A 66 2.56 -9.46 -13.62
CA LEU A 66 1.56 -8.41 -13.77
C LEU A 66 1.64 -7.40 -12.60
N VAL A 67 1.91 -7.84 -11.37
CA VAL A 67 2.19 -6.95 -10.24
C VAL A 67 3.37 -6.03 -10.54
N ASP A 68 4.48 -6.56 -11.06
CA ASP A 68 5.68 -5.80 -11.41
C ASP A 68 5.40 -4.82 -12.56
N GLY A 69 4.65 -5.25 -13.57
CA GLY A 69 4.22 -4.41 -14.70
C GLY A 69 3.34 -3.24 -14.27
N CYS A 70 2.30 -3.52 -13.48
CA CYS A 70 1.42 -2.47 -12.94
C CYS A 70 2.17 -1.55 -11.97
N THR A 71 3.08 -2.08 -11.14
CA THR A 71 3.92 -1.27 -10.25
C THR A 71 4.71 -0.23 -11.03
N LYS A 72 5.42 -0.67 -12.09
CA LYS A 72 6.20 0.23 -12.95
C LYS A 72 5.32 1.29 -13.62
N PHE A 73 4.15 0.89 -14.12
CA PHE A 73 3.19 1.81 -14.74
C PHE A 73 2.67 2.85 -13.75
N LEU A 74 2.25 2.41 -12.57
CA LEU A 74 1.73 3.28 -11.51
C LEU A 74 2.80 4.26 -11.03
N CYS A 75 4.04 3.82 -10.79
CA CYS A 75 5.15 4.71 -10.39
C CYS A 75 5.31 5.91 -11.35
N ALA A 76 5.10 5.72 -12.65
CA ALA A 76 5.21 6.79 -13.65
C ALA A 76 3.98 7.73 -13.70
N LYS A 77 2.93 7.43 -12.94
CA LYS A 77 1.62 8.09 -12.97
C LYS A 77 1.10 8.50 -11.59
N ILE A 78 1.94 8.46 -10.54
CA ILE A 78 1.56 8.96 -9.22
C ILE A 78 1.50 10.49 -9.27
N GLU A 79 0.37 11.03 -8.85
CA GLU A 79 0.05 12.45 -8.82
C GLU A 79 -0.70 12.78 -7.51
N GLU A 80 -0.82 14.06 -7.16
CA GLU A 80 -1.51 14.47 -5.91
C GLU A 80 -2.96 13.97 -5.83
N THR A 81 -3.63 13.82 -6.97
CA THR A 81 -5.03 13.39 -7.07
C THR A 81 -5.24 11.90 -6.82
N ASN A 82 -4.19 11.08 -6.87
CA ASN A 82 -4.30 9.62 -6.76
C ASN A 82 -3.35 8.99 -5.73
N VAL A 83 -2.42 9.76 -5.16
CA VAL A 83 -1.37 9.25 -4.26
C VAL A 83 -1.96 8.62 -3.00
N SER A 84 -3.13 9.06 -2.53
CA SER A 84 -3.79 8.48 -1.35
C SER A 84 -4.21 7.03 -1.58
N GLU A 85 -4.84 6.76 -2.72
CA GLU A 85 -5.28 5.44 -3.14
C GLU A 85 -4.10 4.52 -3.44
N VAL A 86 -3.10 5.03 -4.18
CA VAL A 86 -1.89 4.26 -4.50
C VAL A 86 -1.10 3.94 -3.22
N TRP A 87 -0.95 4.89 -2.30
CA TRP A 87 -0.33 4.67 -0.99
C TRP A 87 -1.03 3.56 -0.21
N SER A 88 -2.36 3.63 -0.10
CA SER A 88 -3.14 2.62 0.62
C SER A 88 -2.97 1.23 0.00
N ALA A 89 -3.04 1.12 -1.33
CA ALA A 89 -2.85 -0.15 -2.04
C ALA A 89 -1.43 -0.70 -1.85
N ALA A 90 -0.42 0.15 -1.94
CA ALA A 90 0.99 -0.22 -1.77
C ALA A 90 1.25 -0.76 -0.35
N ASN A 91 0.68 -0.13 0.67
CA ASN A 91 0.78 -0.59 2.05
C ASN A 91 0.03 -1.92 2.28
N ALA A 92 -1.20 -2.04 1.77
CA ALA A 92 -1.98 -3.27 1.90
C ALA A 92 -1.30 -4.50 1.29
N THR A 93 -0.48 -4.28 0.27
CA THR A 93 0.27 -5.33 -0.46
C THR A 93 1.75 -5.40 -0.06
N ASN A 94 2.20 -4.57 0.90
CA ASN A 94 3.60 -4.43 1.29
C ASN A 94 4.58 -4.20 0.12
N ASN A 95 4.14 -3.48 -0.92
CA ASN A 95 4.95 -3.18 -2.09
C ASN A 95 5.85 -1.96 -1.84
N GLU A 96 7.10 -2.24 -1.47
CA GLU A 96 8.09 -1.24 -1.10
C GLU A 96 8.43 -0.26 -2.24
N VAL A 97 8.33 -0.71 -3.50
CA VAL A 97 8.61 0.15 -4.66
C VAL A 97 7.54 1.23 -4.78
N LEU A 98 6.25 0.86 -4.69
CA LEU A 98 5.15 1.82 -4.71
C LEU A 98 5.14 2.70 -3.46
N ILE A 99 5.40 2.12 -2.28
CA ILE A 99 5.53 2.88 -1.02
C ILE A 99 6.58 3.98 -1.19
N GLY A 100 7.79 3.63 -1.65
CA GLY A 100 8.88 4.59 -1.85
C GLY A 100 8.55 5.64 -2.91
N ALA A 101 7.86 5.26 -3.98
CA ALA A 101 7.44 6.18 -5.03
C ALA A 101 6.38 7.20 -4.57
N CYS A 102 5.48 6.80 -3.67
CA CYS A 102 4.47 7.68 -3.10
C CYS A 102 5.02 8.59 -1.99
N ALA A 103 6.03 8.16 -1.23
CA ALA A 103 6.52 8.85 -0.04
C ALA A 103 6.85 10.35 -0.24
N PRO A 104 7.50 10.79 -1.34
CA PRO A 104 7.77 12.22 -1.56
C PRO A 104 6.52 13.10 -1.68
N LEU A 105 5.42 12.58 -2.23
CA LEU A 105 4.17 13.31 -2.39
C LEU A 105 3.33 13.28 -1.11
N VAL A 106 3.35 12.17 -0.37
CA VAL A 106 2.72 12.07 0.96
C VAL A 106 3.38 13.04 1.94
N THR A 107 4.72 13.11 1.93
CA THR A 107 5.47 14.06 2.78
C THR A 107 5.29 15.51 2.36
N MET A 108 5.18 15.80 1.06
CA MET A 108 4.88 17.17 0.60
C MET A 108 3.49 17.66 1.05
N ASN A 109 2.55 16.74 1.18
CA ASN A 109 1.18 17.00 1.61
C ASN A 109 0.94 16.54 3.06
N TRP A 110 1.99 16.56 3.90
CA TRP A 110 1.99 15.92 5.20
C TRP A 110 0.81 16.36 6.09
N GLU A 111 0.51 17.65 6.14
CA GLU A 111 -0.59 18.19 6.95
C GLU A 111 -1.97 17.60 6.59
N ILE A 112 -2.19 17.27 5.31
CA ILE A 112 -3.42 16.61 4.85
C ILE A 112 -3.42 15.14 5.31
N PHE A 113 -2.30 14.43 5.11
CA PHE A 113 -2.20 13.02 5.40
C PHE A 113 -2.21 12.70 6.89
N ARG A 114 -1.48 13.47 7.70
CA ARG A 114 -1.43 13.28 9.16
C ARG A 114 -2.78 13.51 9.84
N ALA A 115 -3.64 14.34 9.25
CA ALA A 115 -5.01 14.56 9.75
C ALA A 115 -5.99 13.47 9.28
N SER A 116 -5.59 12.61 8.35
CA SER A 116 -6.45 11.60 7.75
C SER A 116 -6.43 10.31 8.55
N ARG A 117 -7.58 9.96 9.13
CA ARG A 117 -7.77 8.65 9.76
C ARG A 117 -7.57 7.49 8.77
N PHE A 118 -7.95 7.67 7.51
CA PHE A 118 -7.78 6.64 6.48
C PHE A 118 -6.30 6.33 6.26
N PHE A 119 -5.46 7.37 6.20
CA PHE A 119 -4.00 7.21 6.13
C PHE A 119 -3.46 6.41 7.31
N HIS A 120 -3.85 6.74 8.54
CA HIS A 120 -3.39 6.04 9.74
C HIS A 120 -3.82 4.57 9.79
N VAL A 121 -5.05 4.26 9.35
CA VAL A 121 -5.54 2.88 9.32
C VAL A 121 -4.77 2.06 8.27
N THR A 122 -4.57 2.61 7.08
CA THR A 122 -4.06 1.86 5.92
C THR A 122 -2.54 1.83 5.82
N THR A 123 -1.83 2.73 6.50
CA THR A 123 -0.36 2.74 6.48
C THR A 123 0.20 1.62 7.32
N GLU A 124 1.06 0.81 6.72
CA GLU A 124 1.77 -0.27 7.40
C GLU A 124 3.14 0.18 7.91
N ILE A 125 3.78 -0.66 8.74
CA ILE A 125 5.06 -0.34 9.38
C ILE A 125 6.10 0.10 8.34
N LYS A 126 6.23 -0.62 7.22
CA LYS A 126 7.15 -0.29 6.12
C LYS A 126 6.82 1.06 5.48
N GLY A 127 5.53 1.38 5.32
CA GLY A 127 5.11 2.69 4.83
C GLY A 127 5.54 3.81 5.77
N MET A 128 5.29 3.63 7.06
CA MET A 128 5.68 4.64 8.05
C MET A 128 7.20 4.82 8.12
N MET A 129 7.98 3.73 8.06
CA MET A 129 9.45 3.81 7.95
C MET A 129 9.87 4.58 6.70
N SER A 130 9.31 4.25 5.54
CA SER A 130 9.65 4.92 4.28
C SER A 130 9.35 6.43 4.31
N LEU A 131 8.31 6.86 5.04
CA LEU A 131 8.05 8.30 5.25
C LEU A 131 9.12 8.96 6.10
N LEU A 132 9.52 8.32 7.21
CA LEU A 132 10.57 8.84 8.10
C LEU A 132 11.93 8.91 7.40
N ASP A 133 12.22 7.95 6.53
CA ASP A 133 13.45 7.90 5.73
C ASP A 133 13.42 8.88 4.55
N CYS A 134 12.26 9.43 4.19
CA CYS A 134 12.15 10.38 3.10
C CYS A 134 12.90 11.69 3.47
N PRO A 135 13.87 12.16 2.66
CA PRO A 135 14.65 13.36 3.00
C PRO A 135 13.79 14.61 3.25
N ARG A 136 12.62 14.71 2.60
CA ARG A 136 11.68 15.82 2.81
C ARG A 136 11.07 15.81 4.22
N MET A 137 10.86 14.63 4.80
CA MET A 137 10.35 14.48 6.15
C MET A 137 11.30 15.11 7.18
N ALA A 138 12.58 15.30 6.89
CA ALA A 138 13.50 16.03 7.77
C ALA A 138 13.07 17.47 8.05
N GLN A 139 12.27 18.09 7.17
CA GLN A 139 11.76 19.45 7.33
C GLN A 139 10.62 19.53 8.36
N GLU A 140 9.94 18.41 8.61
CA GLU A 140 8.85 18.33 9.58
C GLU A 140 9.36 18.32 11.02
N SER A 141 8.62 19.02 11.89
CA SER A 141 8.97 19.06 13.32
C SER A 141 8.89 17.66 13.95
N VAL A 142 9.77 17.40 14.91
CA VAL A 142 9.77 16.13 15.68
C VAL A 142 8.42 15.92 16.35
N THR A 143 7.84 16.97 16.94
CA THR A 143 6.51 16.92 17.57
C THR A 143 5.41 16.52 16.58
N SER A 144 5.42 17.07 15.37
CA SER A 144 4.46 16.71 14.30
C SER A 144 4.52 15.22 13.96
N LYS A 145 5.74 14.69 13.78
CA LYS A 145 5.98 13.27 13.47
C LYS A 145 5.51 12.37 14.60
N VAL A 146 5.84 12.68 15.85
CA VAL A 146 5.44 11.86 17.00
C VAL A 146 3.93 11.85 17.18
N LYS A 147 3.25 13.00 17.02
CA LYS A 147 1.77 13.06 17.06
C LYS A 147 1.16 12.13 16.01
N ALA A 148 1.64 12.18 14.77
CA ALA A 148 1.16 11.28 13.72
C ALA A 148 1.46 9.80 14.01
N LEU A 149 2.65 9.48 14.52
CA LEU A 149 3.02 8.12 14.92
C LEU A 149 2.13 7.57 16.04
N LEU A 150 1.75 8.42 17.01
CA LEU A 150 0.81 8.05 18.08
C LEU A 150 -0.58 7.73 17.52
N GLU A 151 -1.10 8.57 16.63
CA GLU A 151 -2.38 8.35 15.96
C GLU A 151 -2.36 7.07 15.12
N TRP A 152 -1.32 6.88 14.32
CA TRP A 152 -1.11 5.68 13.50
C TRP A 152 -1.07 4.40 14.32
N ARG A 153 -0.32 4.39 15.43
CA ARG A 153 -0.23 3.25 16.34
C ARG A 153 -1.60 2.88 16.90
N ASN A 154 -2.41 3.88 17.23
CA ASN A 154 -3.72 3.69 17.86
C ASN A 154 -4.87 3.47 16.84
N ALA A 155 -4.62 3.61 15.53
CA ALA A 155 -5.65 3.55 14.50
C ALA A 155 -6.17 2.14 14.20
N SER A 156 -5.36 1.10 14.45
CA SER A 156 -5.80 -0.29 14.28
C SER A 156 -6.65 -0.76 15.46
N ARG A 157 -7.74 -1.47 15.14
CA ARG A 157 -8.59 -2.17 16.12
C ARG A 157 -8.16 -3.61 16.36
N ASP A 158 -7.25 -4.12 15.52
CA ASP A 158 -6.67 -5.44 15.65
C ASP A 158 -5.55 -5.42 16.68
N ASP A 159 -5.64 -6.28 17.70
CA ASP A 159 -4.72 -6.29 18.83
C ASP A 159 -3.30 -6.75 18.45
N GLU A 160 -3.18 -7.68 17.50
CA GLU A 160 -1.89 -8.15 17.01
C GLU A 160 -1.19 -7.04 16.21
N VAL A 161 -1.92 -6.42 15.29
CA VAL A 161 -1.43 -5.28 14.50
C VAL A 161 -1.06 -4.11 15.42
N ARG A 162 -1.90 -3.79 16.40
CA ARG A 162 -1.64 -2.72 17.36
C ARG A 162 -0.39 -3.00 18.20
N THR A 163 -0.17 -4.25 18.60
CA THR A 163 1.04 -4.67 19.31
C THR A 163 2.28 -4.51 18.43
N ALA A 164 2.24 -4.97 17.18
CA ALA A 164 3.34 -4.80 16.23
C ALA A 164 3.66 -3.33 15.97
N ARG A 165 2.63 -2.48 15.73
CA ARG A 165 2.80 -1.03 15.57
C ARG A 165 3.34 -0.37 16.85
N THR A 166 3.01 -0.87 18.03
CA THR A 166 3.54 -0.35 19.31
C THR A 166 5.03 -0.64 19.47
N THR A 167 5.50 -1.81 19.05
CA THR A 167 6.93 -2.13 19.00
C THR A 167 7.65 -1.22 18.00
N ALA A 168 7.15 -1.17 16.75
CA ALA A 168 7.74 -0.32 15.71
C ALA A 168 7.75 1.18 16.09
N PHE A 169 6.70 1.66 16.76
CA PHE A 169 6.64 3.04 17.28
C PHE A 169 7.82 3.37 18.18
N LYS A 170 8.20 2.47 19.09
CA LYS A 170 9.34 2.70 20.00
C LYS A 170 10.63 2.85 19.21
N ASP A 171 10.87 1.95 18.26
CA ASP A 171 12.05 1.98 17.40
C ASP A 171 12.10 3.27 16.57
N MET A 172 10.98 3.66 15.96
CA MET A 172 10.85 4.89 15.17
C MET A 172 11.07 6.16 16.00
N VAL A 173 10.54 6.22 17.23
CA VAL A 173 10.76 7.36 18.13
C VAL A 173 12.24 7.47 18.53
N SER A 174 12.92 6.34 18.75
CA SER A 174 14.37 6.34 19.00
C SER A 174 15.16 6.87 17.81
N LEU A 175 14.75 6.58 16.57
CA LEU A 175 15.38 7.11 15.34
C LEU A 175 15.23 8.63 15.22
N LEU A 176 14.17 9.22 15.78
CA LEU A 176 13.96 10.67 15.78
C LEU A 176 14.86 11.41 16.80
N GLY A 177 15.75 10.71 17.50
CA GLY A 177 16.71 11.31 18.43
C GLY A 177 16.08 11.77 19.75
N ILE A 178 14.85 11.33 20.06
CA ILE A 178 14.15 11.69 21.29
C ILE A 178 14.67 10.80 22.42
N GLN A 179 15.49 11.36 23.30
CA GLN A 179 16.09 10.64 24.42
C GLN A 179 15.14 10.48 25.62
N ASN A 180 14.17 11.39 25.80
CA ASN A 180 13.21 11.36 26.90
C ASN A 180 11.75 11.47 26.41
N PRO A 181 10.95 10.39 26.50
CA PRO A 181 9.52 10.42 26.17
C PRO A 181 8.70 11.40 27.04
N SER A 182 9.22 11.78 28.21
CA SER A 182 8.58 12.73 29.12
C SER A 182 8.47 14.14 28.55
N ASP A 183 9.38 14.54 27.67
CA ASP A 183 9.36 15.86 27.02
C ASP A 183 8.24 15.98 25.97
N LEU A 184 7.69 14.84 25.51
CA LEU A 184 6.54 14.80 24.60
C LEU A 184 5.20 14.98 25.31
N ILE A 185 5.12 14.65 26.62
CA ILE A 185 3.87 14.70 27.39
C ILE A 185 3.51 16.14 27.77
N THR A 186 4.48 17.05 27.85
CA THR A 186 4.24 18.46 28.17
C THR A 186 3.71 19.29 26.99
N ASP A 187 3.88 18.81 25.75
CA ASP A 187 3.51 19.50 24.50
C ASP A 187 2.37 18.80 23.70
N LEU A 188 1.76 17.77 24.29
CA LEU A 188 0.61 17.02 23.78
C LEU A 188 -0.68 17.45 24.48
#